data_AF-A0A699ZMH2-F1
#
_entry.id   AF-A0A699ZMH2-F1
#
_cell.length_a   1.000
_cell.length_b   1.000
_cell.length_c   1.000
_cell.angle_alpha   90.00
_cell.angle_beta   90.00
_cell.angle_gamma   90.00
#
_symmetry.space_group_name_H-M   'P 1'
#
loop_
_entity.id
_entity.type
_entity.pdbx_description
1 polymer ?
#
loop_
_entity_poly.entity_id
_entity_poly.type
_entity_poly.pdbx_seq_one_letter_code
_entity_poly.pdbx_strand_id
1 'polypeptide(L)'
;MKIAVLPDNIFGAMLNDRLVAKGTVQEVFTIFCQTFLAKDSMDDLVSILTKAKVANQLLDYMPPQKRSLQDFNEHFKSAGLEALVEWNMKRDQEIKISELQ
;
A
#
# COMPACT_ATOMS: atom_id res chain seq x y z
N MET A 1 20.42 9.11 -25.83
CA MET A 1 20.09 9.35 -24.40
C MET A 1 18.58 9.14 -24.25
N LYS A 2 18.13 8.02 -23.69
CA LYS A 2 16.69 7.78 -23.45
C LYS A 2 16.29 8.63 -22.25
N ILE A 3 15.52 9.69 -22.49
CA ILE A 3 14.84 10.41 -21.41
C ILE A 3 13.82 9.42 -20.86
N ALA A 4 14.12 8.78 -19.74
CA ALA A 4 13.14 7.93 -19.07
C ALA A 4 11.99 8.84 -18.65
N VAL A 5 10.76 8.47 -19.05
CA VAL A 5 9.55 9.16 -18.60
C VAL A 5 9.53 9.06 -17.08
N LEU A 6 9.63 10.21 -16.41
CA LEU A 6 9.53 10.25 -14.96
C LEU A 6 8.17 9.67 -14.57
N PRO A 7 8.12 8.77 -13.58
CA PRO A 7 6.86 8.21 -13.12
C PRO A 7 5.89 9.31 -12.69
N ASP A 8 4.64 9.22 -13.10
CA ASP A 8 3.58 10.18 -12.75
C ASP A 8 3.38 10.31 -11.23
N ASN A 9 3.77 9.28 -10.46
CA ASN A 9 3.97 9.36 -9.03
C ASN A 9 5.01 8.34 -8.52
N ILE A 10 5.63 8.65 -7.38
CA ILE A 10 6.68 7.81 -6.79
C ILE A 10 6.17 6.43 -6.34
N PHE A 11 4.89 6.33 -5.98
CA PHE A 11 4.29 5.09 -5.50
C PHE A 11 4.19 4.03 -6.59
N GLY A 12 3.70 4.39 -7.77
CA GLY A 12 3.71 3.53 -8.96
C GLY A 12 5.13 3.20 -9.43
N ALA A 13 6.06 4.14 -9.32
CA ALA A 13 7.47 3.92 -9.66
C ALA A 13 8.12 2.79 -8.84
N MET A 14 7.67 2.61 -7.59
CA MET A 14 8.22 1.59 -6.69
C MET A 14 7.83 0.17 -7.09
N LEU A 15 6.74 -0.02 -7.84
CA LEU A 15 6.22 -1.34 -8.25
C LEU A 15 7.06 -1.98 -9.38
N ASN A 16 8.37 -2.10 -9.15
CA ASN A 16 9.28 -2.84 -10.01
C ASN A 16 9.24 -4.34 -9.62
N ASP A 17 8.90 -5.21 -10.57
CA ASP A 17 8.72 -6.65 -10.33
C ASP A 17 9.84 -7.31 -9.52
N ARG A 18 11.10 -6.99 -9.85
CA ARG A 18 12.27 -7.56 -9.15
C ARG A 18 12.31 -7.12 -7.68
N LEU A 19 12.00 -5.86 -7.40
CA LEU A 19 12.03 -5.31 -6.04
C LEU A 19 10.81 -5.75 -5.22
N VAL A 20 9.66 -5.90 -5.87
CA VAL A 20 8.45 -6.44 -5.25
C VAL A 20 8.66 -7.92 -4.87
N ALA A 21 9.19 -8.73 -5.78
CA ALA A 21 9.50 -10.14 -5.49
C ALA A 21 10.50 -10.33 -4.34
N LYS A 22 11.45 -9.40 -4.20
CA LYS A 22 12.43 -9.40 -3.09
C LYS A 22 11.84 -8.93 -1.75
N GLY A 23 10.67 -8.28 -1.76
CA GLY A 23 10.06 -7.66 -0.57
C GLY A 23 10.63 -6.29 -0.21
N THR A 24 11.54 -5.73 -1.01
CA THR A 24 12.09 -4.39 -0.77
C THR A 24 11.01 -3.31 -0.86
N VAL A 25 10.06 -3.46 -1.78
CA VAL A 25 8.96 -2.50 -1.93
C VAL A 25 8.02 -2.51 -0.74
N GLN A 26 7.70 -3.70 -0.22
CA GLN A 26 6.93 -3.88 1.02
C GLN A 26 7.63 -3.22 2.21
N GLU A 27 8.94 -3.42 2.36
CA GLU A 27 9.73 -2.83 3.44
C GLU A 27 9.74 -1.30 3.37
N VAL A 28 10.02 -0.73 2.19
CA VAL A 28 10.00 0.73 1.98
C VAL A 28 8.61 1.31 2.28
N PHE A 29 7.55 0.67 1.81
CA PHE A 29 6.19 1.12 2.08
C PHE A 29 5.83 1.05 3.57
N THR A 30 6.29 0.00 4.27
CA THR A 30 6.11 -0.15 5.72
C THR A 30 6.79 0.99 6.48
N ILE A 31 8.06 1.28 6.16
CA ILE A 31 8.82 2.38 6.80
C ILE A 31 8.16 3.72 6.50
N PHE A 32 7.70 3.93 5.26
CA PHE A 32 6.94 5.13 4.89
C PHE A 32 5.70 5.29 5.77
N CYS A 33 4.85 4.28 5.88
CA CYS A 33 3.63 4.34 6.69
C CYS A 33 3.94 4.57 8.18
N GLN A 34 4.94 3.89 8.74
CA GLN A 34 5.37 4.11 10.13
C GLN A 34 5.84 5.54 10.36
N THR A 35 6.69 6.05 9.47
CA THR A 35 7.25 7.40 9.57
C THR A 35 6.18 8.47 9.40
N PHE A 36 5.24 8.23 8.49
CA PHE A 36 4.13 9.14 8.21
C PHE A 36 3.16 9.18 9.40
N LEU A 37 2.68 8.03 9.87
CA LEU A 37 1.70 7.95 10.97
C LEU A 37 2.28 8.32 12.34
N ALA A 38 3.61 8.43 12.47
CA ALA A 38 4.24 9.01 13.64
C ALA A 38 4.05 10.55 13.73
N LYS A 39 3.65 11.21 12.63
CA LYS A 39 3.54 12.67 12.53
C LYS A 39 2.16 13.16 12.10
N ASP A 40 1.51 12.39 11.23
CA ASP A 40 0.30 12.75 10.54
C ASP A 40 -0.80 11.70 10.76
N SER A 41 -2.04 12.05 10.42
CA SER A 41 -3.19 11.18 10.69
C SER A 41 -3.38 10.10 9.63
N MET A 42 -4.22 9.11 9.95
CA MET A 42 -4.65 8.11 8.97
C MET A 42 -5.42 8.75 7.80
N ASP A 43 -6.22 9.79 8.05
CA ASP A 43 -6.97 10.50 7.00
C ASP A 43 -6.03 11.21 6.01
N ASP A 44 -4.92 11.79 6.50
CA ASP A 44 -3.89 12.39 5.66
C ASP A 44 -3.20 11.33 4.79
N LEU A 45 -2.88 10.16 5.37
CA LEU A 45 -2.30 9.05 4.64
C LEU A 45 -3.24 8.57 3.53
N VAL A 46 -4.53 8.38 3.84
CA VAL A 46 -5.57 7.99 2.87
C VAL A 46 -5.69 9.02 1.75
N SER A 47 -5.66 10.32 2.08
CA SER A 47 -5.70 11.42 1.11
C SER A 47 -4.54 11.33 0.11
N ILE A 48 -3.32 11.07 0.58
CA ILE A 48 -2.14 10.93 -0.29
C ILE A 48 -2.22 9.66 -1.15
N LEU A 49 -2.57 8.51 -0.57
CA LEU A 49 -2.71 7.24 -1.31
C LEU A 49 -3.80 7.33 -2.40
N THR A 50 -4.89 8.05 -2.10
CA THR A 50 -5.99 8.30 -3.05
C THR A 50 -5.54 9.23 -4.17
N LYS A 51 -4.87 10.35 -3.86
CA LYS A 51 -4.30 11.27 -4.87
C LYS A 51 -3.26 10.59 -5.76
N ALA A 52 -2.47 9.70 -5.20
CA ALA A 52 -1.51 8.87 -5.94
C ALA A 52 -2.18 7.73 -6.74
N LYS A 53 -3.50 7.53 -6.59
CA LYS A 53 -4.29 6.47 -7.24
C LYS A 53 -3.84 5.05 -6.90
N VAL A 54 -3.25 4.85 -5.71
CA VAL A 54 -2.75 3.54 -5.25
C VAL A 54 -3.53 2.96 -4.08
N ALA A 55 -4.51 3.71 -3.54
CA ALA A 55 -5.34 3.27 -2.42
C ALA A 55 -6.00 1.90 -2.66
N ASN A 56 -6.38 1.58 -3.91
CA ASN A 56 -7.03 0.31 -4.26
C ASN A 56 -6.03 -0.81 -4.65
N GLN A 57 -4.73 -0.53 -4.59
CA GLN A 57 -3.67 -1.41 -5.11
C GLN A 57 -2.62 -1.72 -4.03
N LEU A 58 -2.97 -1.63 -2.75
CA LEU A 58 -2.02 -1.84 -1.66
C LEU A 58 -1.42 -3.25 -1.64
N LEU A 59 -2.15 -4.26 -2.11
CA LEU A 59 -1.63 -5.63 -2.22
C LEU A 59 -0.50 -5.74 -3.26
N ASP A 60 -0.40 -4.82 -4.22
CA ASP A 60 0.65 -4.88 -5.26
C ASP A 60 2.05 -4.58 -4.70
N TYR A 61 2.12 -3.91 -3.54
CA TYR A 61 3.35 -3.65 -2.80
C TYR A 61 3.88 -4.89 -2.08
N MET A 62 3.04 -5.90 -1.88
CA MET A 62 3.42 -7.17 -1.27
C MET A 62 4.11 -8.09 -2.30
N PRO A 63 5.05 -8.94 -1.88
CA PRO A 63 5.62 -9.99 -2.70
C PRO A 63 4.53 -10.86 -3.31
N PRO A 64 4.67 -11.33 -4.56
CA PRO A 64 3.62 -12.08 -5.26
C PRO A 64 3.05 -13.27 -4.46
N GLN A 65 3.90 -13.95 -3.69
CA GLN A 65 3.57 -15.09 -2.85
C GLN A 65 2.88 -14.73 -1.52
N LYS A 66 2.71 -13.43 -1.23
CA LYS A 66 2.10 -12.86 -0.01
C LYS A 66 1.05 -11.79 -0.32
N ARG A 67 0.39 -11.87 -1.48
CA ARG A 67 -0.65 -10.91 -1.91
C ARG A 67 -2.06 -11.32 -1.47
N SER A 68 -2.18 -11.85 -0.25
CA SER A 68 -3.49 -12.09 0.36
C SER A 68 -3.80 -11.01 1.38
N LEU A 69 -5.09 -10.79 1.67
CA LEU A 69 -5.49 -9.91 2.78
C LEU A 69 -4.98 -10.42 4.13
N GLN A 70 -4.85 -11.74 4.29
CA GLN A 70 -4.30 -12.34 5.50
C GLN A 70 -2.82 -11.94 5.67
N ASP A 71 -1.99 -12.15 4.64
CA ASP A 71 -0.58 -11.80 4.67
C ASP A 71 -0.37 -10.29 4.89
N PHE A 72 -1.19 -9.46 4.25
CA PHE A 72 -1.18 -8.02 4.45
C PHE A 72 -1.47 -7.68 5.92
N ASN A 73 -2.54 -8.23 6.48
CA ASN A 73 -2.95 -7.95 7.85
C ASN A 73 -1.91 -8.41 8.86
N GLU A 74 -1.36 -9.61 8.69
CA GLU A 74 -0.32 -10.17 9.57
C GLU A 74 0.94 -9.30 9.55
N HIS A 75 1.43 -8.95 8.35
CA HIS A 75 2.62 -8.12 8.21
C HIS A 75 2.45 -6.74 8.84
N PHE A 76 1.42 -5.99 8.44
CA PHE A 76 1.25 -4.62 8.89
C PHE A 76 0.84 -4.52 10.36
N LYS A 77 0.11 -5.49 10.92
CA LYS A 77 -0.09 -5.58 12.39
C LYS A 77 1.24 -5.82 13.11
N SER A 78 2.06 -6.75 12.63
CA SER A 78 3.38 -7.00 13.26
C SER A 78 4.33 -5.80 13.21
N ALA A 79 4.09 -4.89 12.25
CA ALA A 79 4.82 -3.64 12.09
C ALA A 79 4.23 -2.45 12.89
N GLY A 80 3.20 -2.66 13.71
CA GLY A 80 2.55 -1.60 14.49
C GLY A 80 1.72 -0.63 13.63
N LEU A 81 1.16 -1.13 12.53
CA LEU A 81 0.33 -0.37 11.59
C LEU A 81 -1.13 -0.86 11.61
N GLU A 82 -1.67 -1.07 12.81
CA GLU A 82 -3.04 -1.56 13.02
C GLU A 82 -4.08 -0.65 12.36
N ALA A 83 -3.92 0.68 12.45
CA ALA A 83 -4.82 1.64 11.82
C ALA A 83 -4.89 1.49 10.29
N LEU A 84 -3.76 1.19 9.64
CA LEU A 84 -3.71 0.91 8.20
C LEU A 84 -4.46 -0.37 7.87
N VAL A 85 -4.30 -1.41 8.71
CA VAL A 85 -4.99 -2.70 8.53
C VAL A 85 -6.50 -2.55 8.69
N GLU A 86 -6.96 -1.87 9.75
CA GLU A 86 -8.38 -1.62 9.99
C GLU A 86 -9.03 -0.83 8.86
N TRP A 87 -8.36 0.21 8.38
CA TRP A 87 -8.85 0.99 7.25
C TRP A 87 -8.93 0.14 5.97
N ASN A 88 -7.88 -0.64 5.67
CA ASN A 88 -7.86 -1.50 4.49
C ASN A 88 -8.96 -2.56 4.51
N MET A 89 -9.25 -3.13 5.68
CA MET A 89 -10.35 -4.10 5.87
C MET A 89 -11.72 -3.47 5.63
N LYS A 90 -11.99 -2.27 6.18
CA LYS A 90 -13.24 -1.54 5.94
C LYS A 90 -13.42 -1.25 4.45
N ARG A 91 -12.37 -0.74 3.80
CA ARG A 91 -12.37 -0.45 2.36
C ARG A 91 -12.67 -1.69 1.51
N ASP A 92 -12.03 -2.82 1.82
CA ASP A 92 -12.27 -4.09 1.11
C ASP A 92 -13.71 -4.59 1.27
N GLN A 93 -14.30 -4.44 2.46
CA GLN A 93 -15.71 -4.77 2.69
C GLN A 93 -16.65 -3.86 1.89
N GLU A 94 -16.39 -2.55 1.86
CA GLU A 94 -17.17 -1.58 1.09
C GLU A 94 -17.15 -1.90 -0.41
N ILE A 95 -15.97 -2.22 -0.96
CA ILE A 95 -15.82 -2.63 -2.36
C ILE A 95 -16.67 -3.88 -2.65
N LYS A 96 -16.55 -4.92 -1.81
CA LYS A 96 -17.33 -6.16 -1.97
C LYS A 96 -18.84 -5.92 -1.90
N ILE A 97 -19.30 -5.02 -1.02
CA ILE A 97 -20.72 -4.66 -0.94
C ILE A 97 -21.17 -3.97 -2.22
N SER A 98 -20.37 -3.04 -2.75
CA SER A 98 -20.69 -2.30 -3.98
C SER A 98 -20.76 -3.20 -5.22
N GLU A 99 -20.01 -4.29 -5.27
CA GLU A 99 -20.03 -5.26 -6.38
C GLU A 99 -21.29 -6.15 -6.39
N LEU A 100 -22.02 -6.20 -5.28
CA LEU A 100 -23.25 -7.00 -5.12
C LEU A 100 -24.53 -6.20 -5.40
N GLN A 101 -24.42 -4.89 -5.64
CA GLN A 101 -25.53 -3.97 -5.93
C GLN A 101 -25.63 -3.68 -7.43
#